data_AF-I4D5H5-F1
#
_entry.id   AF-I4D5H5-F1
#
_cell.length_a   1.000
_cell.length_b   1.000
_cell.length_c   1.000
_cell.angle_alpha   90.00
_cell.angle_beta   90.00
_cell.angle_gamma   90.00
#
_symmetry.space_group_name_H-M   'P 1'
#
loop_
_entity.id
_entity.type
_entity.pdbx_description
1 polymer ?
#
loop_
_entity_poly.entity_id
_entity_poly.type
_entity_poly.pdbx_seq_one_letter_code
_entity_poly.pdbx_strand_id
1 'polypeptide(L)'
;MKMRLLSFMVLMMVSVGLLGCSQRTFEGNNIKERDVLYASMIIFNNDTYYLSSELISKDNLGDQIGQVEKQVIPSPKNNGEANECPVGTKIFQIKGVDVRESVAVYFQNEYRKASTMVH
;
A
#
# COMPACT_ATOMS: atom_id res chain seq x y z
N MET A 1 59.21 -14.07 36.57
CA MET A 1 58.06 -14.68 35.83
C MET A 1 56.68 -14.12 36.25
N LYS A 2 56.53 -12.81 36.49
CA LYS A 2 55.21 -12.23 36.85
C LYS A 2 54.77 -11.04 35.98
N MET A 3 55.63 -10.52 35.11
CA MET A 3 55.40 -9.26 34.39
C MET A 3 55.02 -9.43 32.90
N ARG A 4 54.94 -10.66 32.38
CA ARG A 4 54.46 -10.95 31.01
C ARG A 4 53.01 -11.46 30.95
N LEU A 5 52.44 -11.88 32.08
CA LEU A 5 51.04 -12.32 32.15
C LEU A 5 50.04 -11.15 32.22
N LEU A 6 50.43 -10.02 32.81
CA LEU A 6 49.54 -8.84 32.93
C LEU A 6 49.22 -8.21 31.57
N SER A 7 50.15 -8.26 30.61
CA SER A 7 49.98 -7.69 29.28
C SER A 7 48.93 -8.44 28.45
N PHE A 8 48.86 -9.77 28.58
CA PHE A 8 47.85 -10.58 27.88
C PHE A 8 46.44 -10.42 28.44
N MET A 9 46.32 -10.12 29.75
CA MET A 9 45.01 -9.99 30.39
C MET A 9 44.33 -8.64 30.09
N VAL A 10 45.12 -7.58 29.87
CA VAL A 10 44.59 -6.26 29.45
C VAL A 10 44.17 -6.28 27.98
N LEU A 11 44.83 -7.06 27.13
CA LEU A 11 44.48 -7.15 25.70
C LEU A 11 43.18 -7.93 25.44
N MET A 12 42.80 -8.84 26.34
CA MET A 12 41.59 -9.68 26.20
C MET A 12 40.29 -8.97 26.64
N MET A 13 40.38 -7.91 27.46
CA MET A 13 39.20 -7.12 27.86
C MET A 13 38.75 -6.08 26.81
N VAL A 14 39.57 -5.80 25.79
CA VAL A 14 39.27 -4.77 24.79
C VAL A 14 38.38 -5.30 23.64
N SER A 15 38.20 -6.62 23.50
CA SER A 15 37.49 -7.21 22.35
C SER A 15 35.97 -7.41 22.53
N VAL A 16 35.39 -7.09 23.69
CA VAL A 16 33.95 -7.35 23.98
C VAL A 16 33.06 -6.09 23.78
N GLY A 17 33.61 -5.01 23.23
CA GLY A 17 32.91 -3.72 23.12
C GLY A 17 32.07 -3.46 21.85
N LEU A 18 31.94 -4.41 20.91
CA LEU A 18 31.35 -4.12 19.57
C LEU A 18 30.08 -4.89 19.21
N LEU A 19 29.35 -5.44 20.18
CA LEU A 19 27.98 -5.93 19.96
C LEU A 19 27.01 -5.20 20.88
N GLY A 20 26.85 -3.90 20.63
CA GLY A 20 25.92 -3.02 21.33
C GLY A 20 25.15 -2.13 20.36
N CYS A 21 23.92 -2.56 20.04
CA CYS A 21 22.81 -1.81 19.45
C CYS A 21 23.10 -0.89 18.26
N SER A 22 23.01 -1.44 17.04
CA SER A 22 22.51 -0.67 15.90
C SER A 22 21.01 -0.41 16.08
N GLN A 23 20.65 0.52 16.97
CA GLN A 23 19.44 1.29 16.74
C GLN A 23 19.84 2.35 15.73
N ARG A 24 19.49 2.10 14.45
CA ARG A 24 19.32 3.22 13.53
C ARG A 24 18.28 4.11 14.18
N THR A 25 18.72 5.27 14.64
CA THR A 25 17.86 6.43 14.79
C THR A 25 17.23 6.62 13.42
N PHE A 26 16.03 6.09 13.23
CA PHE A 26 15.13 6.70 12.29
C PHE A 26 14.90 8.08 12.90
N GLU A 27 15.54 9.10 12.31
CA GLU A 27 15.02 10.47 12.37
C GLU A 27 13.62 10.40 11.76
N GLY A 28 12.68 9.88 12.55
CA GLY A 28 11.27 10.08 12.36
C GLY A 28 11.06 11.54 12.59
N ASN A 29 11.05 12.29 11.49
CA ASN A 29 10.43 13.59 11.39
C ASN A 29 9.26 13.67 12.35
N ASN A 30 9.17 14.79 13.06
CA ASN A 30 8.02 15.20 13.84
C ASN A 30 6.70 14.92 13.09
N ILE A 31 6.05 13.78 13.31
CA ILE A 31 4.65 13.60 12.89
C ILE A 31 3.79 13.91 14.11
N LYS A 32 3.67 15.22 14.33
CA LYS A 32 2.41 15.80 14.77
C LYS A 32 1.43 15.61 13.63
N GLU A 33 0.50 14.67 13.75
CA GLU A 33 -0.90 14.72 13.26
C GLU A 33 -1.46 13.30 13.25
N ARG A 34 -2.74 13.15 13.59
CA ARG A 34 -3.46 11.91 13.37
C ARG A 34 -3.46 11.68 11.86
N ASP A 35 -2.71 10.70 11.35
CA ASP A 35 -2.81 10.23 9.97
C ASP A 35 -4.23 9.76 9.72
N VAL A 36 -5.05 10.63 9.12
CA VAL A 36 -6.37 10.25 8.63
C VAL A 36 -6.13 9.37 7.41
N LEU A 37 -6.23 8.05 7.60
CA LEU A 37 -6.11 7.10 6.51
C LEU A 37 -7.34 7.26 5.59
N TYR A 38 -7.14 7.78 4.39
CA TYR A 38 -8.19 7.85 3.38
C TYR A 38 -8.37 6.47 2.75
N ALA A 39 -9.62 6.02 2.58
CA ALA A 39 -9.90 4.80 1.85
C ALA A 39 -9.51 4.97 0.37
N SER A 40 -9.06 3.88 -0.25
CA SER A 40 -8.79 3.82 -1.68
C SER A 40 -10.10 3.91 -2.47
N MET A 41 -10.25 4.96 -3.27
CA MET A 41 -11.50 5.35 -3.94
C MET A 41 -11.30 5.58 -5.44
N ILE A 42 -12.30 5.17 -6.21
CA ILE A 42 -12.43 5.42 -7.66
C ILE A 42 -13.84 5.93 -7.93
N ILE A 43 -13.98 7.06 -8.62
CA ILE A 43 -15.27 7.57 -9.08
C ILE A 43 -15.48 7.10 -10.52
N PHE A 44 -16.44 6.22 -10.75
CA PHE A 44 -16.72 5.63 -12.07
C PHE A 44 -18.23 5.58 -12.31
N ASN A 45 -18.68 5.95 -13.51
CA ASN A 45 -20.09 6.19 -13.84
C ASN A 45 -20.83 7.07 -12.81
N ASN A 46 -20.12 8.06 -12.25
CA ASN A 46 -20.59 8.94 -11.16
C ASN A 46 -20.90 8.24 -9.81
N ASP A 47 -20.56 6.96 -9.67
CA ASP A 47 -20.64 6.22 -8.40
C ASP A 47 -19.25 6.12 -7.75
N THR A 48 -19.19 6.13 -6.42
CA THR A 48 -17.95 5.96 -5.65
C THR A 48 -17.72 4.48 -5.36
N TYR A 49 -16.60 3.94 -5.83
CA TYR A 49 -16.17 2.57 -5.52
C TYR A 49 -14.98 2.60 -4.57
N TYR A 50 -15.05 1.78 -3.54
CA TYR A 50 -13.97 1.56 -2.59
C TYR A 50 -13.20 0.31 -2.99
N LEU A 51 -11.89 0.46 -3.24
CA LEU A 51 -11.03 -0.65 -3.62
C LEU A 51 -10.74 -1.52 -2.40
N SER A 52 -11.01 -2.83 -2.51
CA SER A 52 -10.73 -3.80 -1.45
C SER A 52 -9.48 -4.62 -1.76
N SER A 53 -9.08 -5.47 -0.80
CA SER A 53 -8.04 -6.48 -0.98
C SER A 53 -8.57 -7.78 -1.62
N GLU A 54 -9.88 -7.88 -1.89
CA GLU A 54 -10.49 -9.07 -2.51
C GLU A 54 -10.01 -9.19 -3.97
N LEU A 55 -9.42 -10.34 -4.30
CA LEU A 55 -8.92 -10.64 -5.63
C LEU A 55 -9.99 -11.28 -6.51
N ILE A 56 -10.07 -10.84 -7.76
CA ILE A 56 -10.95 -11.40 -8.78
C ILE A 56 -10.11 -12.24 -9.75
N SER A 57 -10.49 -13.51 -9.94
CA SER A 57 -9.87 -14.35 -10.97
C SER A 57 -10.14 -13.81 -12.37
N LYS A 58 -9.17 -13.97 -13.29
CA LYS A 58 -9.33 -13.62 -14.71
C LYS A 58 -10.54 -14.31 -15.34
N ASP A 59 -10.87 -15.53 -14.92
CA ASP A 59 -12.01 -16.29 -15.46
C ASP A 59 -13.36 -15.63 -15.13
N ASN A 60 -13.40 -14.82 -14.07
CA ASN A 60 -14.58 -14.09 -13.62
C ASN A 60 -14.65 -12.67 -14.20
N LEU A 61 -13.68 -12.23 -14.99
CA LEU A 61 -13.70 -10.91 -15.63
C LEU A 61 -14.58 -10.94 -16.88
N GLY A 62 -15.42 -9.91 -17.02
CA GLY A 62 -16.09 -9.56 -18.26
C GLY A 62 -15.30 -8.53 -19.06
N ASP A 63 -16.01 -7.68 -19.79
CA ASP A 63 -15.41 -6.68 -20.65
C ASP A 63 -14.74 -5.54 -19.86
N GLN A 64 -13.73 -4.92 -20.47
CA GLN A 64 -13.22 -3.62 -19.99
C GLN A 64 -14.29 -2.57 -20.25
N ILE A 65 -14.74 -1.89 -19.20
CA ILE A 65 -15.84 -0.91 -19.23
C ILE A 65 -15.38 0.52 -18.95
N GLY A 66 -14.13 0.70 -18.55
CA GLY A 66 -13.60 2.02 -18.29
C GLY A 66 -12.13 2.00 -17.91
N GLN A 67 -11.64 3.17 -17.54
CA GLN A 67 -10.31 3.36 -17.01
C GLN A 67 -10.27 4.62 -16.14
N VAL A 68 -9.28 4.71 -15.26
CA VAL A 68 -8.96 5.93 -14.53
C VAL A 68 -8.37 6.95 -15.51
N GLU A 69 -8.94 8.15 -15.50
CA GLU A 69 -8.55 9.27 -16.37
C GLU A 69 -7.65 10.26 -15.65
N LYS A 70 -7.79 10.37 -14.32
CA LYS A 70 -7.03 11.32 -13.50
C LYS A 70 -6.81 10.80 -12.08
N GLN A 71 -5.61 11.00 -11.54
CA GLN A 71 -5.34 10.72 -10.13
C GLN A 71 -5.47 12.01 -9.31
N VAL A 72 -6.24 11.97 -8.21
CA VAL A 72 -6.54 13.11 -7.31
C VAL A 72 -6.47 12.67 -5.86
N ILE A 73 -5.57 13.29 -5.09
CA ILE A 73 -5.33 13.01 -3.66
C ILE A 73 -5.84 14.19 -2.81
N PRO A 74 -6.44 13.96 -1.63
CA PRO A 74 -6.72 12.64 -1.03
C PRO A 74 -8.06 12.03 -1.45
N SER A 75 -8.98 12.83 -1.99
CA SER A 75 -10.35 12.41 -2.27
C SER A 75 -10.74 12.84 -3.69
N PRO A 76 -11.03 11.88 -4.59
CA PRO A 76 -11.53 12.17 -5.92
C PRO A 76 -13.00 12.62 -5.83
N LYS A 77 -13.44 13.42 -6.80
CA LYS A 77 -14.81 13.99 -6.79
C LYS A 77 -15.55 13.81 -8.12
N ASN A 78 -14.81 13.75 -9.23
CA ASN A 78 -15.40 13.69 -10.56
C ASN A 78 -15.24 12.29 -11.16
N ASN A 79 -16.15 11.94 -12.07
CA ASN A 79 -16.04 10.71 -12.85
C ASN A 79 -14.66 10.57 -13.51
N GLY A 80 -14.10 9.36 -13.47
CA GLY A 80 -12.77 9.06 -13.98
C GLY A 80 -11.63 9.39 -13.02
N GLU A 81 -11.91 9.95 -11.84
CA GLU A 81 -10.90 10.25 -10.82
C GLU A 81 -10.69 9.10 -9.82
N ALA A 82 -9.45 8.90 -9.37
CA ALA A 82 -9.10 7.98 -8.28
C ALA A 82 -8.02 8.59 -7.38
N ASN A 83 -7.93 8.19 -6.10
CA ASN A 83 -6.84 8.68 -5.23
C ASN A 83 -5.59 7.81 -5.26
N GLU A 84 -5.73 6.48 -5.31
CA GLU A 84 -4.59 5.56 -5.29
C GLU A 84 -4.29 4.94 -6.65
N CYS A 85 -5.31 4.72 -7.48
CA CYS A 85 -5.13 4.13 -8.80
C CYS A 85 -4.54 5.16 -9.79
N PRO A 86 -3.43 4.84 -10.49
CA PRO A 86 -2.84 5.74 -11.48
C PRO A 86 -3.71 5.86 -12.73
N VAL A 87 -3.46 6.92 -13.50
CA VAL A 87 -4.07 7.12 -14.83
C VAL A 87 -3.80 5.90 -15.72
N GLY A 88 -4.84 5.44 -16.43
CA GLY A 88 -4.80 4.25 -17.27
C GLY A 88 -5.07 2.93 -16.55
N THR A 89 -5.29 2.94 -15.23
CA THR A 89 -5.82 1.77 -14.51
C THR A 89 -7.14 1.35 -15.14
N LYS A 90 -7.23 0.09 -15.57
CA LYS A 90 -8.38 -0.47 -16.29
C LYS A 90 -9.47 -0.94 -15.32
N ILE A 91 -10.71 -0.71 -15.70
CA ILE A 91 -11.91 -1.11 -14.96
C ILE A 91 -12.68 -2.12 -15.82
N PHE A 92 -13.08 -3.24 -15.20
CA PHE A 92 -13.70 -4.39 -15.85
C PHE A 92 -15.00 -4.77 -15.16
N GLN A 93 -15.92 -5.37 -15.91
CA GLN A 93 -17.06 -6.08 -15.34
C GLN A 93 -16.62 -7.30 -14.55
N ILE A 94 -17.38 -7.65 -13.52
CA ILE A 94 -17.32 -8.96 -12.87
C ILE A 94 -18.52 -9.76 -13.36
N LYS A 95 -18.30 -10.96 -13.91
CA LYS A 95 -19.36 -11.81 -14.46
C LYS A 95 -20.41 -12.10 -13.39
N GLY A 96 -21.68 -11.87 -13.72
CA GLY A 96 -22.81 -12.15 -12.83
C GLY A 96 -22.99 -11.15 -11.68
N VAL A 97 -22.25 -10.04 -11.66
CA VAL A 97 -22.39 -8.96 -10.67
C VAL A 97 -22.83 -7.68 -11.38
N ASP A 98 -23.75 -6.92 -10.77
CA ASP A 98 -24.14 -5.61 -11.30
C ASP A 98 -22.96 -4.64 -11.20
N VAL A 99 -22.65 -3.95 -12.30
CA VAL A 99 -21.59 -2.95 -12.36
C VAL A 99 -21.78 -1.86 -11.30
N ARG A 100 -23.03 -1.51 -10.96
CA ARG A 100 -23.35 -0.51 -9.93
C ARG A 100 -23.08 -0.99 -8.51
N GLU A 101 -22.95 -2.30 -8.30
CA GLU A 101 -22.59 -2.89 -7.00
C GLU A 101 -21.08 -3.07 -6.89
N SER A 102 -20.44 -3.65 -7.91
CA SER A 102 -19.01 -3.91 -7.91
C SER A 102 -18.39 -4.00 -9.29
N VAL A 103 -17.13 -3.61 -9.38
CA VAL A 103 -16.27 -3.72 -10.56
C VAL A 103 -14.93 -4.34 -10.20
N ALA A 104 -14.22 -4.87 -11.20
CA ALA A 104 -12.83 -5.28 -11.04
C ALA A 104 -11.89 -4.20 -11.56
N VAL A 105 -10.81 -3.94 -10.84
CA VAL A 105 -9.83 -2.90 -11.13
C VAL A 105 -8.46 -3.55 -11.25
N TYR A 106 -7.76 -3.29 -12.35
CA TYR A 106 -6.38 -3.78 -12.52
C TYR A 106 -5.40 -2.83 -11.84
N PHE A 107 -4.98 -3.20 -10.63
CA PHE A 107 -4.13 -2.39 -9.76
C PHE A 107 -3.03 -3.26 -9.15
N GLN A 108 -1.80 -2.75 -9.12
CA GLN A 108 -0.63 -3.47 -8.60
C GLN A 108 -0.45 -4.88 -9.20
N ASN A 109 -0.68 -5.01 -10.51
CA ASN A 109 -0.57 -6.27 -11.27
C ASN A 109 -1.62 -7.35 -10.89
N GLU A 110 -2.68 -6.97 -10.20
CA GLU A 110 -3.77 -7.87 -9.79
C GLU A 110 -5.12 -7.28 -10.18
N TYR A 111 -6.14 -8.14 -10.30
CA TYR A 111 -7.53 -7.69 -10.43
C TYR A 111 -8.15 -7.68 -9.05
N ARG A 112 -8.46 -6.49 -8.56
CA ARG A 112 -9.04 -6.27 -7.23
C ARG A 112 -10.48 -5.83 -7.36
N LYS A 113 -11.33 -6.28 -6.46
CA LYS A 113 -12.71 -5.82 -6.41
C LYS A 113 -12.77 -4.39 -5.88
N ALA A 114 -13.64 -3.58 -6.47
CA ALA A 114 -14.06 -2.31 -5.91
C ALA A 114 -15.58 -2.29 -5.83
N SER A 115 -16.13 -1.85 -4.70
CA SER A 115 -17.58 -1.92 -4.41
C SER A 115 -18.11 -0.58 -3.93
N THR A 116 -19.39 -0.29 -4.19
CA THR A 116 -20.01 0.96 -3.71
C THR A 116 -20.27 0.98 -2.20
N MET A 117 -20.31 -0.19 -1.56
CA MET A 117 -20.37 -0.35 -0.11
C MET A 117 -19.01 -0.79 0.45
N VAL A 118 -18.63 -0.25 1.60
CA VAL A 118 -17.51 -0.76 2.40
C VAL A 118 -18.07 -1.91 3.25
N HIS A 119 -17.68 -3.15 2.95
CA HIS A 119 -17.95 -4.31 3.78
C HIS A 119 -16.75 -4.64 4.69
#